data_AF-A0A151A830-F1
#
_entry.id   AF-A0A151A830-F1
#
_cell.length_a   1.000
_cell.length_b   1.000
_cell.length_c   1.000
_cell.angle_alpha   90.00
_cell.angle_beta   90.00
_cell.angle_gamma   90.00
#
_symmetry.space_group_name_H-M   'P 1'
#
loop_
_entity.id
_entity.type
_entity.pdbx_description
1 polymer ?
#
loop_
_entity_poly.entity_id
_entity_poly.type
_entity_poly.pdbx_seq_one_letter_code
_entity_poly.pdbx_strand_id
1 'polypeptide(L)' 'MSDATDEMIGRVVRTVEYNTGNGASEAISAAQIRTHLCANSIYPVEAVNRAIATALERGDLVEKNGKYASASPDTYRKYL' A
#
# COMPACT_ATOMS: atom_id res chain seq x y z
N MET A 1 3.08 -6.59 -19.51
CA MET A 1 4.20 -6.08 -18.70
C MET A 1 3.57 -5.18 -17.67
N SER A 2 3.49 -5.57 -16.39
CA SER A 2 3.06 -4.64 -15.36
C SER A 2 4.15 -3.57 -15.24
N ASP A 3 3.75 -2.31 -15.31
CA ASP A 3 4.67 -1.19 -15.15
C ASP A 3 5.37 -1.28 -13.78
N ALA A 4 6.63 -0.86 -13.67
CA ALA A 4 7.35 -0.86 -12.39
C ALA A 4 6.57 -0.09 -11.30
N THR A 5 5.73 0.86 -11.72
CA THR A 5 4.80 1.59 -10.86
C THR A 5 3.66 0.71 -10.36
N ASP A 6 3.05 -0.13 -11.21
CA ASP A 6 1.97 -1.05 -10.81
C ASP A 6 2.47 -2.13 -9.85
N GLU A 7 3.69 -2.63 -10.05
CA GLU A 7 4.30 -3.56 -9.09
C GLU A 7 4.45 -2.90 -7.72
N MET A 8 4.98 -1.66 -7.68
CA MET A 8 5.17 -0.92 -6.43
C MET A 8 3.84 -0.61 -5.73
N ILE A 9 2.79 -0.25 -6.48
CA ILE A 9 1.44 -0.05 -5.95
C ILE A 9 0.90 -1.36 -5.37
N GLY A 10 1.03 -2.47 -6.09
CA GLY A 10 0.65 -3.79 -5.60
C GLY A 10 1.35 -4.15 -4.28
N ARG A 11 2.65 -3.86 -4.14
CA ARG A 11 3.39 -4.06 -2.89
C ARG A 11 2.83 -3.22 -1.75
N VAL A 12 2.53 -1.94 -1.97
CA VAL A 12 1.93 -1.05 -0.97
C VAL A 12 0.57 -1.59 -0.53
N VAL A 13 -0.32 -1.92 -1.47
CA VAL A 13 -1.67 -2.44 -1.17
C VAL A 13 -1.56 -3.75 -0.39
N ARG A 14 -0.67 -4.67 -0.79
CA ARG A 14 -0.43 -5.92 -0.06
C ARG A 14 0.04 -5.67 1.37
N THR A 15 0.96 -4.74 1.57
CA THR A 15 1.45 -4.39 2.91
C THR A 15 0.33 -3.84 3.78
N VAL A 16 -0.53 -2.97 3.22
CA VAL A 16 -1.71 -2.47 3.92
C VAL A 16 -2.64 -3.63 4.29
N GLU A 17 -3.05 -4.46 3.34
CA GLU A 17 -3.99 -5.58 3.56
C GLU A 17 -3.47 -6.60 4.58
N TYR A 18 -2.18 -6.93 4.51
CA TYR A 18 -1.54 -7.85 5.45
C TYR A 18 -1.61 -7.32 6.89
N ASN A 19 -1.38 -6.03 7.08
CA ASN A 19 -1.38 -5.42 8.42
C ASN A 19 -2.78 -5.03 8.91
N THR A 20 -3.70 -4.69 8.00
CA THR A 20 -5.11 -4.42 8.35
C THR A 20 -5.93 -5.70 8.56
N GLY A 21 -5.36 -6.87 8.21
CA GLY A 21 -5.94 -8.18 8.46
C GLY A 21 -7.34 -8.34 7.86
N ASN A 22 -7.43 -8.42 6.52
CA ASN A 22 -8.58 -8.77 5.66
C ASN A 22 -10.04 -8.57 6.18
N GLY A 23 -10.28 -7.63 7.12
CA GLY A 23 -11.59 -7.50 7.75
C GLY A 23 -11.71 -6.76 9.09
N ALA A 24 -10.65 -6.42 9.85
CA ALA A 24 -10.91 -5.80 11.17
C ALA A 24 -9.79 -4.98 11.86
N SER A 25 -8.58 -4.88 11.33
CA SER A 25 -7.50 -4.16 12.04
C SER A 25 -7.44 -2.68 11.65
N GLU A 26 -7.00 -1.85 12.61
CA GLU A 26 -6.83 -0.40 12.40
C GLU A 26 -6.00 -0.14 11.14
N ALA A 27 -6.44 0.84 10.34
CA ALA A 27 -5.67 1.37 9.22
C ALA A 27 -4.21 1.62 9.65
N ILE A 28 -3.24 1.50 8.73
CA ILE A 28 -1.81 1.66 9.06
C ILE A 28 -1.22 2.97 8.55
N SER A 29 -0.28 3.54 9.27
CA SER A 29 0.36 4.80 8.87
C SER A 29 1.33 4.63 7.70
N ALA A 30 1.60 5.72 6.95
CA ALA A 30 2.65 5.75 5.94
C ALA A 30 4.05 5.42 6.52
N ALA A 31 4.29 5.72 7.80
CA ALA A 31 5.54 5.33 8.47
C ALA A 31 5.66 3.80 8.56
N GLN A 32 4.60 3.10 8.95
CA GLN A 32 4.60 1.63 9.00
C GLN A 32 4.79 1.01 7.61
N ILE A 33 4.08 1.52 6.58
CA ILE A 33 4.25 1.07 5.20
C ILE A 33 5.72 1.22 4.76
N ARG A 34 6.33 2.38 5.04
CA ARG A 34 7.74 2.64 4.74
C ARG A 34 8.67 1.71 5.51
N THR A 35 8.42 1.46 6.79
CA THR A 35 9.24 0.50 7.57
C THR A 35 9.23 -0.89 6.93
N HIS A 36 8.09 -1.36 6.42
CA HIS A 36 8.01 -2.67 5.78
C HIS A 36 8.67 -2.72 4.40
N LEU A 37 8.50 -1.67 3.58
CA LEU A 37 8.95 -1.68 2.18
C LEU A 37 10.36 -1.11 1.98
N CYS A 38 10.77 -0.16 2.81
CA CYS A 38 12.12 0.41 2.78
C CYS A 38 13.12 -0.39 3.63
N ALA A 39 12.66 -1.41 4.37
CA ALA A 39 13.56 -2.31 5.09
C ALA A 39 14.61 -2.90 4.14
N ASN A 40 15.87 -2.96 4.59
CA ASN A 40 17.00 -3.44 3.81
C ASN A 40 17.25 -2.67 2.49
N SER A 41 16.78 -1.42 2.39
CA SER A 41 16.95 -0.55 1.20
C SER A 41 16.40 -1.14 -0.10
N ILE A 42 15.40 -2.02 -0.01
CA ILE A 42 14.82 -2.72 -1.17
C ILE A 42 14.08 -1.72 -2.09
N TYR A 43 13.34 -0.78 -1.49
CA TYR A 43 12.63 0.25 -2.22
C TYR A 43 12.94 1.65 -1.68
N PRO A 44 13.20 2.65 -2.54
CA PRO A 44 13.43 4.02 -2.09
C PRO A 44 12.13 4.63 -1.55
N VAL A 45 12.25 5.41 -0.48
CA VAL A 45 11.11 6.07 0.20
C VAL A 45 10.25 6.88 -0.78
N GLU A 46 10.86 7.55 -1.76
CA GLU A 46 10.13 8.32 -2.77
C GLU A 46 9.27 7.45 -3.68
N ALA A 47 9.70 6.24 -4.04
CA ALA A 47 8.90 5.32 -4.83
C ALA A 47 7.71 4.79 -4.01
N VAL A 48 7.92 4.48 -2.74
CA VAL A 48 6.86 4.06 -1.82
C VAL A 48 5.82 5.18 -1.64
N ASN A 49 6.25 6.41 -1.41
CA ASN A 49 5.35 7.55 -1.25
C ASN A 49 4.55 7.84 -2.53
N ARG A 50 5.20 7.76 -3.71
CA ARG A 50 4.50 7.88 -4.99
C ARG A 50 3.47 6.78 -5.18
N ALA A 51 3.81 5.54 -4.86
CA ALA A 51 2.87 4.42 -4.94
C ALA A 51 1.68 4.56 -3.98
N ILE A 52 1.89 5.07 -2.76
CA ILE A 52 0.79 5.39 -1.83
C ILE A 52 -0.14 6.45 -2.45
N ALA A 53 0.43 7.55 -2.98
CA ALA A 53 -0.35 8.61 -3.62
C ALA A 53 -1.16 8.10 -4.81
N THR A 54 -0.53 7.36 -5.73
CA THR A 54 -1.22 6.79 -6.89
C THR A 54 -2.29 5.77 -6.48
N ALA A 55 -2.07 4.97 -5.43
CA ALA A 55 -3.07 4.03 -4.93
C ALA A 55 -4.30 4.75 -4.33
N LEU A 56 -4.11 5.92 -3.72
CA LEU A 56 -5.21 6.78 -3.27
C LEU A 56 -5.97 7.39 -4.45
N GLU A 57 -5.25 7.94 -5.44
CA GLU A 57 -5.87 8.54 -6.64
C GLU A 57 -6.68 7.52 -7.44
N ARG A 58 -6.23 6.27 -7.49
CA ARG A 58 -6.94 5.16 -8.14
C ARG A 58 -8.07 4.58 -7.30
N GLY A 59 -8.18 4.96 -6.03
CA GLY A 59 -9.19 4.44 -5.10
C GLY A 59 -8.93 3.00 -4.65
N ASP A 60 -7.68 2.53 -4.71
CA ASP A 60 -7.28 1.22 -4.16
C ASP A 60 -6.97 1.29 -2.66
N LEU A 61 -6.55 2.46 -2.18
CA LEU A 61 -6.43 2.78 -0.75
C LEU A 61 -7.43 3.86 -0.35
N VAL A 62 -7.82 3.82 0.92
CA VAL A 62 -8.61 4.87 1.57
C VAL A 62 -7.85 5.40 2.78
N GLU A 63 -7.80 6.73 2.92
CA GLU A 63 -7.26 7.36 4.11
C GLU A 63 -8.34 7.47 5.19
N LYS A 64 -8.01 7.06 6.42
CA LYS A 64 -8.85 7.15 7.62
C LYS A 64 -8.00 7.69 8.77
N ASN A 65 -8.25 8.92 9.20
CA ASN A 65 -7.53 9.59 10.28
C ASN A 65 -5.98 9.59 10.10
N GLY A 66 -5.50 9.89 8.88
CA GLY A 66 -4.07 9.92 8.56
C GLY A 66 -3.38 8.55 8.48
N LYS A 67 -4.18 7.47 8.47
CA LYS A 67 -3.75 6.08 8.25
C LYS A 67 -4.42 5.52 6.99
N TYR A 68 -3.91 4.44 6.44
CA TYR A 68 -4.35 3.84 5.18
C TYR A 68 -4.92 2.45 5.38
N ALA A 69 -6.03 2.18 4.71
CA ALA A 69 -6.62 0.84 4.57
C ALA A 69 -6.87 0.55 3.08
N SER A 70 -6.99 -0.72 2.72
CA SER A 70 -7.46 -1.07 1.38
C SER A 70 -8.91 -0.62 1.20
N ALA A 71 -9.25 -0.20 -0.02
CA ALA A 71 -10.61 0.22 -0.36
C ALA A 71 -11.60 -0.94 -0.30
N SER A 72 -11.13 -2.17 -0.53
CA SER A 72 -11.90 -3.41 -0.41
C SER A 72 -11.00 -4.56 0.04
N PRO A 73 -11.57 -5.62 0.63
CA PRO A 73 -10.84 -6.88 0.79
C PRO A 73 -10.28 -7.35 -0.56
N ASP A 74 -9.07 -7.91 -0.56
CA ASP A 74 -8.43 -8.49 -1.75
C ASP A 74 -8.18 -7.51 -2.92
N THR A 75 -8.06 -6.20 -2.65
CA THR A 75 -7.65 -5.18 -3.63
C THR A 75 -6.29 -5.52 -4.26
N TYR A 76 -5.38 -6.16 -3.52
CA TYR A 76 -4.10 -6.62 -4.07
C TYR A 76 -4.25 -7.57 -5.26
N ARG A 77 -5.36 -8.31 -5.38
CA ARG A 77 -5.58 -9.27 -6.47
C ARG A 77 -5.58 -8.61 -7.87
N LYS A 78 -5.85 -7.30 -7.95
CA LYS A 78 -5.75 -6.52 -9.19
C LYS A 78 -4.32 -6.42 -9.74
N TYR A 79 -3.32 -6.71 -8.89
CA TYR A 79 -1.89 -6.53 -9.16
C TYR A 79 -1.13 -7.87 -9.29
N LEU A 80 -1.84 -9.00 -9.37
CA LEU A 80 -1.30 -10.34 -9.65
C LEU A 80 -1.37 -10.66 -11.14
#